data_AF-A0A6S6T8D8-F1
#
_entry.id   AF-A0A6S6T8D8-F1
#
_cell.length_a   1.000
_cell.length_b   1.000
_cell.length_c   1.000
_cell.angle_alpha   90.00
_cell.angle_beta   90.00
_cell.angle_gamma   90.00
#
_symmetry.space_group_name_H-M   'P 1'
#
loop_
_entity.id
_entity.type
_entity.pdbx_description
1 polymer ?
#
loop_
_entity_poly.entity_id
_entity_poly.type
_entity_poly.pdbx_seq_one_letter_code
_entity_poly.pdbx_strand_id
1 'polypeptide(L)' 'FDNEGNKHHPREWFIAPLEVIDEVINLIISGEVIHYLYDAQNESIVKRRE' A
#
# COMPACT_ATOMS: atom_id res chain seq x y z
N PHE A 1 -11.00 6.13 20.20
CA PHE A 1 -12.42 6.53 20.30
C PHE A 1 -12.57 7.84 19.54
N ASP A 2 -13.61 8.03 18.75
CA ASP A 2 -13.86 9.34 18.12
C ASP A 2 -14.37 10.38 19.13
N ASN A 3 -14.64 11.61 18.67
CA ASN A 3 -15.16 12.69 19.50
C ASN A 3 -16.56 12.42 20.08
N GLU A 4 -17.22 11.35 19.64
CA GLU A 4 -18.52 10.90 20.13
C GLU A 4 -18.40 9.70 21.08
N GLY A 5 -17.18 9.27 21.42
CA GLY A 5 -16.94 8.16 22.33
C GLY A 5 -17.14 6.79 21.69
N ASN A 6 -17.17 6.69 20.35
CA ASN A 6 -17.23 5.40 19.66
C ASN A 6 -15.85 4.77 19.54
N LYS A 7 -15.78 3.49 19.92
CA LYS A 7 -14.55 2.70 19.96
C LYS A 7 -14.24 2.16 18.56
N HIS A 8 -13.54 2.95 17.74
CA HIS A 8 -13.01 2.46 16.48
C HIS A 8 -11.86 1.51 16.75
N HIS A 9 -12.08 0.21 16.54
CA HIS A 9 -10.99 -0.74 16.34
C HIS A 9 -10.49 -0.51 14.92
N PRO A 10 -9.23 -0.05 14.71
CA PRO A 10 -8.69 0.02 13.36
C PRO A 10 -8.71 -1.40 12.79
N ARG A 11 -9.62 -1.65 11.86
CA ARG A 11 -9.58 -2.84 11.01
C ARG A 11 -8.42 -2.58 10.07
N GLU A 12 -7.33 -3.29 10.29
CA GLU A 12 -6.03 -3.11 9.63
C GLU A 12 -6.22 -2.84 8.13
N TRP A 13 -6.01 -1.59 7.70
CA TRP A 13 -6.12 -1.18 6.30
C TRP A 13 -4.91 -1.61 5.46
N PHE A 14 -4.07 -2.51 5.97
CA PHE A 14 -2.90 -3.00 5.26
C PHE A 14 -3.32 -4.17 4.36
N ILE A 15 -3.78 -3.81 3.16
CA ILE A 15 -4.04 -4.75 2.07
C ILE A 15 -2.71 -5.28 1.47
N ALA A 16 -1.58 -4.67 1.84
CA ALA A 16 -0.25 -4.99 1.32
C ALA A 16 0.75 -5.34 2.42
N PRO A 17 1.65 -6.31 2.18
CA PRO A 17 2.77 -6.61 3.08
C PRO A 17 3.68 -5.41 3.32
N LEU A 18 4.36 -5.40 4.47
CA LEU A 18 5.28 -4.32 4.84
C LEU A 18 6.41 -4.15 3.81
N GLU A 19 6.95 -5.26 3.31
CA GLU A 19 8.04 -5.25 2.32
C GLU A 19 7.62 -4.55 1.01
N VAL A 20 6.37 -4.75 0.59
CA VAL A 20 5.80 -4.05 -0.57
C VAL A 20 5.69 -2.55 -0.31
N ILE A 21 5.27 -2.16 0.90
CA ILE A 21 5.16 -0.75 1.27
C ILE A 21 6.54 -0.09 1.24
N ASP A 22 7.57 -0.75 1.77
CA ASP A 22 8.96 -0.26 1.76
C ASP A 22 9.50 -0.10 0.33
N GLU A 23 9.19 -1.03 -0.58
CA GLU A 23 9.57 -0.92 -1.99
C GLU A 23 8.83 0.25 -2.68
N VAL A 24 7.52 0.40 -2.44
CA VAL A 24 6.71 1.51 -2.99
C VAL A 24 7.28 2.86 -2.55
N ILE A 25 7.75 3.01 -1.31
CA ILE A 25 8.31 4.28 -0.82
C ILE A 25 9.50 4.72 -1.69
N ASN A 26 10.39 3.80 -2.03
CA ASN A 26 11.53 4.12 -2.90
C ASN A 26 11.08 4.51 -4.32
N LEU A 27 10.06 3.83 -4.86
CA LEU A 27 9.48 4.17 -6.16
C LEU A 27 8.77 5.53 -6.18
N ILE A 28 8.16 5.93 -5.05
CA ILE A 28 7.57 7.27 -4.90
C ILE A 28 8.68 8.32 -4.89
N ILE A 29 9.74 8.10 -4.11
CA ILE A 29 10.87 9.03 -4.00
C ILE A 29 11.55 9.24 -5.36
N SER A 30 11.70 8.18 -6.16
CA SER A 30 12.29 8.26 -7.50
C SER A 30 11.32 8.81 -8.56
N GLY A 31 10.01 8.82 -8.30
CA GLY A 31 8.96 9.14 -9.26
C GLY A 31 8.58 7.99 -10.19
N GLU A 32 9.27 6.85 -10.09
CA GLU A 32 9.05 5.67 -10.94
C GLU A 32 7.73 4.94 -10.64
N VAL A 33 7.11 5.20 -9.47
CA VAL A 33 5.88 4.51 -9.00
C VAL A 33 4.75 4.48 -10.03
N ILE A 34 4.70 5.46 -10.93
CA ILE A 34 3.69 5.55 -12.01
C ILE A 34 3.75 4.37 -13.00
N HIS A 35 4.92 3.73 -13.12
CA HIS A 35 5.19 2.60 -14.01
C HIS A 35 4.86 1.25 -13.37
N TYR A 36 4.34 1.24 -12.15
CA TYR A 36 4.11 0.04 -11.37
C TYR A 36 2.65 -0.06 -10.91
N LEU A 37 2.23 -1.27 -10.58
CA LEU A 37 0.91 -1.63 -10.06
C LEU A 37 1.07 -2.64 -8.93
N TYR A 38 0.20 -2.56 -7.92
CA TYR A 38 0.13 -3.58 -6.88
C TYR A 38 -0.67 -4.79 -7.38
N ASP A 39 -0.05 -5.96 -7.34
CA ASP A 39 -0.69 -7.25 -7.58
C ASP A 39 -1.16 -7.84 -6.25
N ALA A 40 -2.46 -7.73 -5.97
CA ALA A 40 -3.06 -8.23 -4.74
C ALA A 40 -3.12 -9.77 -4.66
N GLN A 41 -2.99 -10.50 -5.77
CA GLN A 41 -2.96 -11.96 -5.75
C GLN A 41 -1.59 -12.48 -5.33
N ASN A 42 -0.53 -11.82 -5.80
CA ASN A 42 0.85 -12.19 -5.52
C ASN A 42 1.49 -11.33 -4.41
N GLU A 43 0.71 -10.42 -3.82
CA GLU A 43 1.14 -9.46 -2.80
C GLU A 43 2.49 -8.79 -3.14
N SER A 44 2.60 -8.27 -4.36
CA SER A 44 3.86 -7.71 -4.90
C SER A 44 3.63 -6.52 -5.82
N ILE A 45 4.69 -5.78 -6.11
CA ILE A 45 4.66 -4.69 -7.10
C ILE A 45 5.11 -5.24 -8.45
N VAL A 46 4.29 -5.05 -9.48
CA VAL A 46 4.61 -5.45 -10.86
C VAL A 46 4.65 -4.25 -11.78
N LYS A 47 5.47 -4.31 -12.83
CA LYS A 47 5.46 -3.27 -13.86
C LYS A 47 4.10 -3.24 -14.56
N ARG A 48 3.58 -2.04 -14.76
CA ARG A 48 2.41 -1.79 -15.61
C ARG A 48 2.75 -2.28 -17.03
N ARG A 49 1.89 -3.11 -17.61
CA ARG A 49 1.99 -3.47 -19.03
C ARG A 49 1.46 -2.30 -19.87
N GLU A 50 2.20 -1.95 -20.92
CA GLU A 50 1.81 -0.94 -21.92
C GLU A 50 0.62 -1.41 -22.77
#